data_AF-A0A957NNU2-F1
#
_entry.id   AF-A0A957NNU2-F1
#
_cell.length_a   1.000
_cell.length_b   1.000
_cell.length_c   1.000
_cell.angle_alpha   90.00
_cell.angle_beta   90.00
_cell.angle_gamma   90.00
#
_symmetry.space_group_name_H-M   'P 1'
#
loop_
_entity.id
_entity.type
_entity.pdbx_description
1 polymer ?
#
loop_
_entity_poly.entity_id
_entity_poly.type
_entity_poly.pdbx_seq_one_letter_code
_entity_poly.pdbx_strand_id
1 'polypeptide(L)'
;MEMQNVKVPHSWRVWMGCACALALGLWFDVPVASAASAFTMPTSAVDAQTVPDCSGVTAVPQAECNGLLRLYADTKGGQWDNNANWGDMSAADAPCPWFGVTCQDGHVTQINLASNHLRGQLPNAIGDFHFLTHLLLQDNQLRDPIPRAICDLTDTLVQADFSYNQLYSNNSKTRQCMQQLAADTLATQTVKPTNLRVEAITDSSIQLGWTPIAYTADGGFYEISYSPNITGPFTMHGVTADKLATTYLLDNLAPGQSYFIRVRTHTPAHAQQENDQWSPNAIISAVTGSPQKVLLIVYFPGDNDLSPYMNGVMQLLRLGTVYNPTLQVLFLGDKVGDHNTRLFTVANGVITPTDVVETVWGKDELDTTDPAVLSWFLRYARSHYPATRTLVSLMGHGVGMTPEFSWLVSDAPGEPPHPQPGIPALPQNIPNTPGDVTNQGGFLSPLDYGRALREATNNGADPFDLLFFDQCFMGNLDALYEVRNAANVFVASPNYAWLLAAYRAYATQFAPSASAERMAAGIINFYQAGLNDRHPNSIFWITSQEIADVAGAVNNLGDALTDALPAGADAQILNATL
;
A
#
# COMPACT_ATOMS: atom_id res chain seq x y z
N MET A 1 -54.14 5.92 -7.54
CA MET A 1 -53.97 5.89 -6.07
C MET A 1 -52.51 5.57 -5.82
N GLU A 2 -51.61 6.56 -5.89
CA GLU A 2 -51.27 7.53 -4.80
C GLU A 2 -50.90 6.83 -3.49
N MET A 3 -49.88 7.21 -2.72
CA MET A 3 -48.74 8.13 -2.83
C MET A 3 -47.85 7.72 -1.63
N GLN A 4 -46.54 7.56 -1.84
CA GLN A 4 -45.45 8.33 -1.23
C GLN A 4 -45.33 8.42 0.31
N ASN A 5 -44.13 8.04 0.77
CA ASN A 5 -43.24 8.68 1.75
C ASN A 5 -43.78 9.22 3.07
N VAL A 6 -43.27 8.67 4.19
CA VAL A 6 -43.03 9.44 5.41
C VAL A 6 -41.68 9.07 6.02
N LYS A 7 -40.77 10.05 6.06
CA LYS A 7 -39.57 10.12 6.93
C LYS A 7 -40.02 10.35 8.38
N VAL A 8 -39.30 9.80 9.36
CA VAL A 8 -39.32 10.32 10.74
C VAL A 8 -37.90 10.28 11.33
N PRO A 9 -37.47 11.30 12.12
CA PRO A 9 -36.07 11.67 12.33
C PRO A 9 -35.49 11.27 13.70
N HIS A 10 -34.18 11.49 13.83
CA HIS A 10 -33.43 11.50 15.07
C HIS A 10 -33.98 12.49 16.10
N SER A 11 -34.07 12.06 17.36
CA SER A 11 -33.79 12.93 18.51
C SER A 11 -33.42 12.10 19.74
N TRP A 12 -32.20 12.30 20.21
CA TRP A 12 -31.75 11.97 21.56
C TRP A 12 -32.52 12.81 22.59
N ARG A 13 -32.93 12.22 23.72
CA ARG A 13 -32.95 12.88 25.04
C ARG A 13 -33.08 11.86 26.16
N VAL A 14 -32.02 11.84 26.96
CA VAL A 14 -31.86 11.22 28.27
C VAL A 14 -33.00 11.65 29.21
N TRP A 15 -33.55 10.69 29.95
CA TRP A 15 -34.19 10.93 31.24
C TRP A 15 -33.55 9.99 32.28
N MET A 16 -33.03 10.63 33.32
CA MET A 16 -32.36 10.05 34.47
C MET A 16 -33.16 10.46 35.72
N GLY A 17 -33.26 9.54 36.68
CA GLY A 17 -33.89 9.73 38.01
C GLY A 17 -35.12 8.83 38.17
N CYS A 18 -35.33 8.10 39.26
CA CYS A 18 -34.76 7.98 40.60
C CYS A 18 -35.38 6.67 41.16
N ALA A 19 -34.89 5.91 42.13
CA ALA A 19 -34.19 6.24 43.36
C ALA A 19 -33.58 4.96 43.96
N CYS A 20 -32.50 5.12 44.72
CA CYS A 20 -32.14 4.20 45.80
C CYS A 20 -31.62 5.01 46.99
N ALA A 21 -32.07 4.64 48.18
CA ALA A 21 -31.49 4.94 49.49
C ALA A 21 -31.79 3.71 50.35
N LEU A 22 -30.97 3.22 51.28
CA LEU A 22 -29.69 3.63 51.87
C LEU A 22 -29.28 2.42 52.75
N ALA A 23 -28.03 1.98 52.74
CA ALA A 23 -27.37 1.43 53.94
C ALA A 23 -25.85 1.27 53.69
N LEU A 24 -25.07 1.86 54.59
CA LEU A 24 -23.62 1.97 54.61
C LEU A 24 -22.93 0.68 55.06
N GLY A 25 -21.77 0.37 54.46
CA GLY A 25 -20.84 -0.66 54.94
C GLY A 25 -19.56 -0.70 54.11
N LEU A 26 -18.53 -0.03 54.60
CA LEU A 26 -17.15 0.16 54.12
C LEU A 26 -16.53 -1.02 53.33
N TRP A 27 -16.02 -0.75 52.13
CA TRP A 27 -15.04 -1.57 51.41
C TRP A 27 -13.81 -0.74 51.04
N PHE A 28 -12.63 -1.34 51.15
CA PHE A 28 -11.35 -0.78 50.73
C PHE A 28 -11.30 -0.67 49.20
N ASP A 29 -11.13 0.53 48.66
CA ASP A 29 -10.82 0.75 47.25
C ASP A 29 -9.35 0.40 46.97
N VAL A 30 -9.13 -0.64 46.18
CA VAL A 30 -7.89 -0.80 45.40
C VAL A 30 -8.16 -0.17 44.04
N PRO A 31 -7.41 0.87 43.61
CA PRO A 31 -7.61 1.44 42.28
C PRO A 31 -7.00 0.48 41.26
N VAL A 32 -7.84 -0.26 40.54
CA VAL A 32 -7.46 -0.84 39.25
C VAL A 32 -7.47 0.31 38.25
N ALA A 33 -6.28 0.80 37.91
CA ALA A 33 -6.12 1.74 36.80
C ALA A 33 -6.46 1.02 35.49
N SER A 34 -7.69 1.17 35.00
CA SER A 34 -7.98 0.87 33.60
C SER A 34 -7.34 1.97 32.75
N ALA A 35 -6.19 1.68 32.16
CA ALA A 35 -5.68 2.44 31.03
C ALA A 35 -6.54 2.12 29.79
N ALA A 36 -7.80 2.56 29.80
CA ALA A 36 -8.57 2.70 28.60
C ALA A 36 -7.92 3.85 27.82
N SER A 37 -7.12 3.51 26.81
CA SER A 37 -6.76 4.46 25.76
C SER A 37 -8.03 4.74 24.98
N ALA A 38 -8.87 5.62 25.52
CA ALA A 38 -9.93 6.26 24.77
C ALA A 38 -9.23 7.01 23.65
N PHE A 39 -9.35 6.49 22.43
CA PHE A 39 -9.00 7.21 21.23
C PHE A 39 -10.07 8.30 21.04
N THR A 40 -10.05 9.31 21.91
CA THR A 40 -10.67 10.59 21.62
C THR A 40 -9.83 11.19 20.50
N MET A 41 -10.33 11.08 19.28
CA MET A 41 -9.95 12.02 18.22
C MET A 41 -9.99 13.41 18.86
N PRO A 42 -8.91 14.20 18.84
CA PRO A 42 -9.07 15.61 19.10
C PRO A 42 -9.99 16.09 17.98
N THR A 43 -11.25 16.39 18.32
CA THR A 43 -12.00 17.40 17.58
C THR A 43 -11.24 18.69 17.83
N SER A 44 -10.14 18.85 17.11
CA SER A 44 -9.71 20.16 16.72
C SER A 44 -10.92 20.68 15.97
N ALA A 45 -11.69 21.55 16.62
CA ALA A 45 -12.34 22.60 15.89
C ALA A 45 -11.19 23.32 15.17
N VAL A 46 -10.83 22.79 14.01
CA VAL A 46 -10.14 23.55 12.99
C VAL A 46 -11.12 24.67 12.78
N ASP A 47 -10.78 25.83 13.33
CA ASP A 47 -11.37 27.08 12.92
C ASP A 47 -11.36 27.02 11.40
N ALA A 48 -12.54 26.82 10.82
CA ALA A 48 -12.69 26.75 9.38
C ALA A 48 -12.38 28.17 8.94
N GLN A 49 -11.10 28.48 8.73
CA GLN A 49 -10.70 29.66 8.02
C GLN A 49 -11.51 29.63 6.74
N THR A 50 -12.45 30.56 6.66
CA THR A 50 -13.28 30.77 5.48
C THR A 50 -12.30 30.99 4.35
N VAL A 51 -12.07 29.96 3.54
CA VAL A 51 -11.37 30.12 2.28
C VAL A 51 -12.17 31.20 1.57
N PRO A 52 -11.56 32.37 1.25
CA PRO A 52 -12.27 33.39 0.50
C PRO A 52 -12.88 32.72 -0.73
N ASP A 53 -14.18 32.91 -0.98
CA ASP A 53 -14.79 32.48 -2.21
C ASP A 53 -15.07 33.71 -3.08
N CYS A 54 -15.17 33.50 -4.40
CA CYS A 54 -15.49 34.59 -5.31
C CYS A 54 -17.00 34.87 -5.37
N SER A 55 -17.74 34.63 -4.29
CA SER A 55 -19.17 34.91 -4.23
C SER A 55 -19.39 36.42 -4.28
N GLY A 56 -20.13 36.89 -5.29
CA GLY A 56 -20.41 38.32 -5.50
C GLY A 56 -19.40 39.06 -6.37
N VAL A 57 -18.31 38.41 -6.79
CA VAL A 57 -17.42 38.94 -7.83
C VAL A 57 -18.17 38.96 -9.16
N THR A 58 -18.22 40.12 -9.80
CA THR A 58 -18.91 40.33 -11.09
C THR A 58 -18.01 40.91 -12.18
N ALA A 59 -16.79 41.34 -11.84
CA ALA A 59 -15.85 41.93 -12.79
C ALA A 59 -15.24 40.90 -13.76
N VAL A 60 -15.17 39.62 -13.35
CA VAL A 60 -14.75 38.48 -14.18
C VAL A 60 -15.62 37.26 -13.89
N PRO A 61 -15.66 36.23 -14.75
CA PRO A 61 -16.33 34.97 -14.47
C PRO A 61 -15.87 34.35 -13.14
N GLN A 62 -16.82 33.80 -12.39
CA GLN A 62 -16.54 33.21 -11.08
C GLN A 62 -15.51 32.06 -11.15
N ALA A 63 -15.47 31.32 -12.26
CA ALA A 63 -14.48 30.27 -12.51
C ALA A 63 -13.04 30.82 -12.56
N GLU A 64 -12.82 31.96 -13.22
CA GLU A 64 -11.50 32.59 -13.31
C GLU A 64 -11.02 33.09 -11.94
N CYS A 65 -11.91 33.77 -11.19
CA CYS A 65 -11.58 34.23 -9.85
C CYS A 65 -11.28 33.05 -8.90
N ASN A 66 -12.09 31.99 -8.92
CA ASN A 66 -11.84 30.78 -8.14
C ASN A 66 -10.55 30.07 -8.59
N GLY A 67 -10.23 30.10 -9.89
CA GLY A 67 -8.98 29.59 -10.43
C GLY A 67 -7.75 30.32 -9.88
N LEU A 68 -7.83 31.65 -9.72
CA LEU A 68 -6.77 32.45 -9.08
C LEU A 68 -6.63 32.05 -7.61
N LEU A 69 -7.73 31.98 -6.85
CA LEU A 69 -7.68 31.54 -5.45
C LEU A 69 -7.08 30.13 -5.32
N ARG A 70 -7.35 29.25 -6.27
CA ARG A 70 -6.75 27.91 -6.30
C ARG A 70 -5.26 27.96 -6.60
N LEU A 71 -4.81 28.81 -7.53
CA LEU A 71 -3.39 29.08 -7.77
C LEU A 71 -2.69 29.59 -6.51
N TYR A 72 -3.31 30.54 -5.82
CA TYR A 72 -2.83 31.07 -4.54
C TYR A 72 -2.69 29.97 -3.48
N ALA A 73 -3.72 29.14 -3.29
CA ALA A 73 -3.70 28.07 -2.29
C ALA A 73 -2.67 26.98 -2.60
N ASP A 74 -2.64 26.49 -3.85
CA ASP A 74 -1.80 25.36 -4.26
C ASP A 74 -0.32 25.74 -4.35
N THR A 75 -0.02 27.02 -4.58
CA THR A 75 1.36 27.53 -4.71
C THR A 75 1.86 28.33 -3.51
N LYS A 76 1.18 28.21 -2.35
CA LYS A 76 1.56 28.81 -1.06
C LYS A 76 1.59 30.34 -1.06
N GLY A 77 0.52 30.94 -1.57
CA GLY A 77 0.24 32.38 -1.67
C GLY A 77 0.66 33.25 -0.48
N GLY A 78 0.42 32.78 0.74
CA GLY A 78 0.81 33.52 1.95
C GLY A 78 2.32 33.63 2.18
N GLN A 79 3.14 32.93 1.38
CA GLN A 79 4.61 32.92 1.43
C GLN A 79 5.25 33.48 0.16
N TRP A 80 4.47 34.01 -0.78
CA TRP A 80 5.02 34.71 -1.93
C TRP A 80 5.67 36.02 -1.50
N ASP A 81 6.64 36.50 -2.25
CA ASP A 81 7.30 37.78 -1.98
C ASP A 81 6.34 38.96 -2.13
N ASN A 82 5.47 38.90 -3.14
CA ASN A 82 4.40 39.84 -3.37
C ASN A 82 3.07 39.11 -3.63
N ASN A 83 2.17 39.24 -2.65
CA ASN A 83 0.80 38.74 -2.70
C ASN A 83 -0.22 39.87 -2.50
N ALA A 84 0.12 41.12 -2.85
CA ALA A 84 -0.73 42.26 -2.59
C ALA A 84 -2.14 42.07 -3.19
N ASN A 85 -3.15 42.33 -2.35
CA ASN A 85 -4.59 42.23 -2.62
C ASN A 85 -5.12 40.80 -2.89
N TRP A 86 -4.29 39.76 -2.92
CA TRP A 86 -4.77 38.40 -3.17
C TRP A 86 -5.75 37.93 -2.09
N GLY A 87 -6.93 37.49 -2.52
CA GLY A 87 -8.02 37.09 -1.61
C GLY A 87 -8.84 38.25 -1.05
N ASP A 88 -8.50 39.50 -1.37
CA ASP A 88 -9.31 40.67 -1.05
C ASP A 88 -10.36 40.92 -2.15
N MET A 89 -11.63 40.81 -1.78
CA MET A 89 -12.80 41.03 -2.66
C MET A 89 -13.47 42.38 -2.39
N SER A 90 -12.86 43.25 -1.59
CA SER A 90 -13.45 44.55 -1.22
C SER A 90 -13.43 45.57 -2.36
N ALA A 91 -12.53 45.38 -3.34
CA ALA A 91 -12.48 46.22 -4.54
C ALA A 91 -13.62 45.86 -5.52
N ALA A 92 -14.27 46.88 -6.07
CA ALA A 92 -15.40 46.70 -6.99
C ALA A 92 -15.02 45.97 -8.29
N ASP A 93 -13.74 46.02 -8.68
CA ASP A 93 -13.15 45.36 -9.84
C ASP A 93 -12.27 44.16 -9.47
N ALA A 94 -12.33 43.66 -8.23
CA ALA A 94 -11.66 42.41 -7.86
C ALA A 94 -12.05 41.27 -8.82
N PRO A 95 -11.10 40.40 -9.25
CA PRO A 95 -9.72 40.25 -8.78
C PRO A 95 -8.67 41.06 -9.56
N CYS A 96 -9.07 42.00 -10.41
CA CYS A 96 -8.16 42.71 -11.32
C CYS A 96 -7.07 43.55 -10.63
N PRO A 97 -7.28 44.11 -9.42
CA PRO A 97 -6.23 44.77 -8.65
C PRO A 97 -5.23 43.83 -7.97
N TRP A 98 -5.39 42.51 -8.06
CA TRP A 98 -4.48 41.56 -7.45
C TRP A 98 -3.11 41.63 -8.13
N PHE A 99 -2.05 41.58 -7.33
CA PHE A 99 -0.70 41.65 -7.86
C PHE A 99 -0.47 40.59 -8.95
N GLY A 100 0.05 41.03 -10.10
CA GLY A 100 0.34 40.16 -11.22
C GLY A 100 -0.87 39.80 -12.09
N VAL A 101 -2.09 40.19 -11.72
CA VAL A 101 -3.31 39.94 -12.51
C VAL A 101 -3.62 41.15 -13.38
N THR A 102 -4.03 40.93 -14.62
CA THR A 102 -4.61 41.96 -15.48
C THR A 102 -5.88 41.43 -16.11
N CYS A 103 -6.92 42.26 -16.10
CA CYS A 103 -8.18 41.96 -16.75
C CYS A 103 -8.42 42.88 -17.93
N GLN A 104 -9.08 42.35 -18.96
CA GLN A 104 -9.59 43.12 -20.09
C GLN A 104 -10.94 42.55 -20.51
N ASP A 105 -11.89 43.43 -20.84
CA ASP A 105 -13.22 43.06 -21.33
C ASP A 105 -13.97 42.05 -20.43
N GLY A 106 -13.76 42.15 -19.11
CA GLY A 106 -14.38 41.30 -18.11
C GLY A 106 -13.73 39.92 -17.96
N HIS A 107 -12.50 39.72 -18.44
CA HIS A 107 -11.77 38.46 -18.33
C HIS A 107 -10.32 38.69 -17.88
N VAL A 108 -9.74 37.72 -17.18
CA VAL A 108 -8.32 37.68 -16.87
C VAL A 108 -7.52 37.39 -18.14
N THR A 109 -6.67 38.34 -18.55
CA THR A 109 -5.88 38.26 -19.78
C THR A 109 -4.38 38.12 -19.54
N GLN A 110 -3.90 38.44 -18.34
CA GLN A 110 -2.51 38.20 -17.95
C GLN A 110 -2.39 37.78 -16.48
N ILE A 111 -1.52 36.80 -16.25
CA ILE A 111 -1.03 36.40 -14.94
C ILE A 111 0.51 36.46 -15.01
N ASN A 112 1.11 37.41 -14.30
CA ASN A 112 2.56 37.57 -14.18
C ASN A 112 2.97 37.48 -12.72
N LEU A 113 3.50 36.32 -12.35
CA LEU A 113 4.01 36.00 -11.02
C LEU A 113 5.45 35.49 -11.10
N ALA A 114 6.20 35.97 -12.10
CA ALA A 114 7.61 35.64 -12.25
C ALA A 114 8.42 36.10 -11.02
N SER A 115 9.43 35.32 -10.65
CA SER A 115 10.37 35.65 -9.55
C SER A 115 9.66 36.02 -8.23
N ASN A 116 8.67 35.23 -7.81
CA ASN A 116 7.79 35.57 -6.68
C ASN A 116 7.71 34.45 -5.61
N HIS A 117 8.70 33.54 -5.61
CA HIS A 117 8.85 32.43 -4.67
C HIS A 117 7.64 31.50 -4.56
N LEU A 118 6.88 31.33 -5.65
CA LEU A 118 5.78 30.36 -5.71
C LEU A 118 6.33 28.94 -5.45
N ARG A 119 5.66 28.18 -4.58
CA ARG A 119 6.05 26.81 -4.20
C ARG A 119 4.87 25.87 -4.26
N GLY A 120 5.04 24.67 -4.82
CA GLY A 120 3.96 23.69 -4.90
C GLY A 120 3.60 23.38 -6.34
N GLN A 121 2.38 22.90 -6.57
CA GLN A 121 1.95 22.42 -7.89
C GLN A 121 1.14 23.49 -8.62
N LEU A 122 1.21 23.50 -9.96
CA LEU A 122 0.28 24.27 -10.79
C LEU A 122 -1.10 23.59 -10.78
N PRO A 123 -2.19 24.29 -10.43
CA PRO A 123 -3.51 23.67 -10.33
C PRO A 123 -4.12 23.37 -11.71
N ASN A 124 -5.02 22.38 -11.77
CA ASN A 124 -5.82 22.12 -12.98
C ASN A 124 -6.70 23.32 -13.41
N ALA A 125 -7.08 24.19 -12.46
CA ALA A 125 -7.87 25.37 -12.73
C ALA A 125 -7.18 26.40 -13.65
N ILE A 126 -5.88 26.22 -13.95
CA ILE A 126 -5.19 27.04 -14.95
C ILE A 126 -5.87 26.94 -16.33
N GLY A 127 -6.55 25.84 -16.65
CA GLY A 127 -7.29 25.70 -17.91
C GLY A 127 -8.57 26.53 -18.00
N ASP A 128 -9.05 27.11 -16.90
CA ASP A 128 -10.30 27.87 -16.86
C ASP A 128 -10.14 29.31 -17.40
N PHE A 129 -8.90 29.78 -17.60
CA PHE A 129 -8.60 31.13 -18.08
C PHE A 129 -8.59 31.20 -19.62
N HIS A 130 -9.72 30.94 -20.25
CA HIS A 130 -9.80 30.81 -21.73
C HIS A 130 -9.36 32.07 -22.50
N PHE A 131 -9.35 33.25 -21.88
CA PHE A 131 -8.93 34.52 -22.50
C PHE A 131 -7.50 34.93 -22.12
N LEU A 132 -6.75 34.07 -21.44
CA LEU A 132 -5.39 34.36 -21.00
C LEU A 132 -4.44 34.45 -22.20
N THR A 133 -3.75 35.58 -22.30
CA THR A 133 -2.76 35.83 -23.36
C THR A 133 -1.33 35.74 -22.85
N HIS A 134 -1.10 36.03 -21.56
CA HIS A 134 0.22 36.02 -20.95
C HIS A 134 0.21 35.23 -19.63
N LEU A 135 1.06 34.20 -19.55
CA LEU A 135 1.25 33.40 -18.35
C LEU A 135 2.74 33.32 -18.00
N LEU A 136 3.20 34.17 -17.10
CA LEU A 136 4.61 34.30 -16.73
C LEU A 136 4.81 33.80 -15.29
N LEU A 137 5.40 32.61 -15.17
CA LEU A 137 5.65 31.90 -13.90
C LEU A 137 7.12 31.47 -13.75
N GLN A 138 8.02 31.98 -14.60
CA GLN A 138 9.43 31.67 -14.53
C GLN A 138 10.07 32.10 -13.21
N ASP A 139 11.21 31.51 -12.90
CA ASP A 139 12.04 31.88 -11.75
C ASP A 139 11.34 31.67 -10.39
N ASN A 140 10.55 30.60 -10.29
CA ASN A 140 9.87 30.17 -9.07
C ASN A 140 10.33 28.78 -8.60
N GLN A 141 9.70 28.26 -7.55
CA GLN A 141 9.93 26.91 -7.00
C GLN A 141 8.71 26.00 -7.24
N LEU A 142 7.99 26.21 -8.36
CA LEU A 142 6.90 25.34 -8.78
C LEU A 142 7.43 23.95 -9.12
N ARG A 143 6.72 22.92 -8.72
CA ARG A 143 7.13 21.52 -8.84
C ARG A 143 5.95 20.65 -9.26
N ASP A 144 6.19 19.34 -9.36
CA ASP A 144 5.20 18.33 -9.73
C ASP A 144 4.83 18.35 -11.23
N PRO A 145 4.00 17.40 -11.73
CA PRO A 145 3.65 17.35 -13.14
C PRO A 145 2.84 18.58 -13.58
N ILE A 146 3.15 19.11 -14.76
CA ILE A 146 2.35 20.16 -15.41
C ILE A 146 0.95 19.59 -15.69
N PRO A 147 -0.13 20.26 -15.23
CA PRO A 147 -1.51 19.80 -15.44
C PRO A 147 -1.86 19.80 -16.93
N ARG A 148 -2.60 18.79 -17.39
CA ARG A 148 -3.05 18.70 -18.79
C ARG A 148 -3.92 19.89 -19.20
N ALA A 149 -4.64 20.49 -18.25
CA ALA A 149 -5.51 21.64 -18.46
C ALA A 149 -4.80 22.86 -19.07
N ILE A 150 -3.47 22.96 -18.94
CA ILE A 150 -2.69 24.02 -19.61
C ILE A 150 -2.85 23.98 -21.13
N CYS A 151 -3.09 22.81 -21.71
CA CYS A 151 -3.26 22.66 -23.15
C CYS A 151 -4.57 23.31 -23.65
N ASP A 152 -5.54 23.58 -22.76
CA ASP A 152 -6.81 24.23 -23.11
C ASP A 152 -6.62 25.73 -23.41
N LEU A 153 -5.41 26.27 -23.15
CA LEU A 153 -5.02 27.66 -23.40
C LEU A 153 -4.22 27.85 -24.71
N THR A 154 -4.00 26.78 -25.49
CA THR A 154 -3.10 26.81 -26.66
C THR A 154 -3.54 27.81 -27.73
N ASP A 155 -4.85 28.04 -27.86
CA ASP A 155 -5.39 28.93 -28.89
C ASP A 155 -5.35 30.42 -28.49
N THR A 156 -5.12 30.74 -27.22
CA THR A 156 -5.22 32.11 -26.69
C THR A 156 -3.92 32.65 -26.09
N LEU A 157 -3.04 31.78 -25.58
CA LEU A 157 -1.74 32.20 -25.08
C LEU A 157 -0.83 32.73 -26.19
N VAL A 158 -0.40 33.97 -26.02
CA VAL A 158 0.60 34.64 -26.86
C VAL A 158 2.00 34.43 -26.28
N GLN A 159 2.12 34.44 -24.96
CA GLN A 159 3.38 34.22 -24.26
C GLN A 159 3.16 33.38 -23.01
N ALA A 160 3.96 32.32 -22.87
CA ALA A 160 4.01 31.54 -21.64
C ALA A 160 5.47 31.22 -21.28
N ASP A 161 5.84 31.46 -20.02
CA ASP A 161 7.18 31.15 -19.51
C ASP A 161 7.09 30.47 -18.14
N PHE A 162 7.74 29.32 -18.05
CA PHE A 162 7.80 28.47 -16.86
C PHE A 162 9.25 28.15 -16.48
N SER A 163 10.22 28.80 -17.11
CA SER A 163 11.64 28.50 -16.98
C SER A 163 12.11 28.53 -15.53
N TYR A 164 13.18 27.79 -15.24
CA TYR A 164 13.84 27.78 -13.93
C TYR A 164 12.93 27.45 -12.74
N ASN A 165 12.10 26.43 -12.92
CA ASN A 165 11.28 25.80 -11.89
C ASN A 165 11.72 24.32 -11.70
N GLN A 166 10.85 23.49 -11.11
CA GLN A 166 11.02 22.04 -10.90
C GLN A 166 9.87 21.25 -11.57
N LEU A 167 9.25 21.81 -12.61
CA LEU A 167 8.11 21.26 -13.32
C LEU A 167 8.54 20.15 -14.28
N TYR A 168 7.71 19.12 -14.43
CA TYR A 168 7.95 18.05 -15.39
C TYR A 168 6.66 17.57 -16.05
N SER A 169 6.77 16.72 -17.08
CA SER A 169 5.59 16.16 -17.73
C SER A 169 5.72 14.66 -17.92
N ASN A 170 4.79 13.92 -17.31
CA ASN A 170 4.68 12.46 -17.44
C ASN A 170 3.84 12.03 -18.67
N ASN A 171 3.14 12.96 -19.33
CA ASN A 171 2.19 12.68 -20.41
C ASN A 171 2.72 13.20 -21.76
N SER A 172 2.74 12.35 -22.79
CA SER A 172 3.19 12.74 -24.13
C SER A 172 2.35 13.86 -24.75
N LYS A 173 1.04 13.88 -24.50
CA LYS A 173 0.14 14.95 -24.99
C LYS A 173 0.44 16.29 -24.32
N THR A 174 0.65 16.28 -23.01
CA THR A 174 1.05 17.49 -22.28
C THR A 174 2.40 18.00 -22.77
N ARG A 175 3.39 17.12 -23.00
CA ARG A 175 4.67 17.52 -23.60
C ARG A 175 4.50 18.16 -24.98
N GLN A 176 3.64 17.59 -25.82
CA GLN A 176 3.40 18.13 -27.17
C GLN A 176 2.75 19.51 -27.13
N CYS A 177 1.76 19.74 -26.25
CA CYS A 177 1.15 21.07 -26.14
C CYS A 177 2.13 22.08 -25.51
N MET A 178 2.92 21.67 -24.52
CA MET A 178 3.97 22.53 -23.94
C MET A 178 5.05 22.90 -24.96
N GLN A 179 5.34 22.04 -25.94
CA GLN A 179 6.23 22.39 -27.06
C GLN A 179 5.63 23.48 -27.96
N GLN A 180 4.30 23.58 -28.04
CA GLN A 180 3.63 24.65 -28.79
C GLN A 180 3.57 25.95 -27.97
N LEU A 181 3.25 25.83 -26.67
CA LEU A 181 3.07 26.96 -25.77
C LEU A 181 4.37 27.62 -25.31
N ALA A 182 5.39 26.82 -25.03
CA ALA A 182 6.56 27.25 -24.25
C ALA A 182 7.76 26.30 -24.46
N ALA A 183 8.16 26.09 -25.73
CA ALA A 183 9.09 25.04 -26.16
C ALA A 183 10.38 24.93 -25.33
N ASP A 184 11.00 26.06 -25.00
CA ASP A 184 12.31 26.10 -24.36
C ASP A 184 12.24 26.01 -22.83
N THR A 185 11.06 26.21 -22.24
CA THR A 185 10.90 26.32 -20.77
C THR A 185 11.14 25.01 -20.03
N LEU A 186 10.93 23.87 -20.69
CA LEU A 186 11.18 22.56 -20.08
C LEU A 186 12.68 22.23 -19.98
N ALA A 187 13.53 22.93 -20.73
CA ALA A 187 14.97 22.68 -20.76
C ALA A 187 15.71 23.20 -19.51
N THR A 188 15.07 24.05 -18.71
CA THR A 188 15.65 24.71 -17.53
C THR A 188 15.08 24.18 -16.20
N GLN A 189 14.35 23.06 -16.22
CA GLN A 189 13.69 22.52 -15.04
C GLN A 189 14.64 21.68 -14.18
N THR A 190 14.74 21.99 -12.89
CA THR A 190 15.47 21.17 -11.91
C THR A 190 14.59 20.00 -11.45
N VAL A 191 14.60 18.93 -12.24
CA VAL A 191 13.79 17.74 -12.01
C VAL A 191 14.60 16.60 -11.41
N LYS A 192 13.96 15.49 -11.03
CA LYS A 192 14.68 14.29 -10.55
C LYS A 192 15.32 13.53 -11.71
N PRO A 193 16.44 12.81 -11.50
CA PRO A 193 16.96 11.92 -12.54
C PRO A 193 15.93 10.84 -12.88
N THR A 194 16.00 10.34 -14.11
CA THR A 194 15.09 9.29 -14.60
C THR A 194 15.83 7.97 -14.72
N ASN A 195 15.11 6.85 -14.86
CA ASN A 195 15.72 5.52 -15.01
C ASN A 195 16.72 5.16 -13.88
N LEU A 196 16.41 5.57 -12.64
CA LEU A 196 17.16 5.17 -11.46
C LEU A 196 17.10 3.64 -11.32
N ARG A 197 18.26 3.00 -11.23
CA ARG A 197 18.42 1.55 -11.22
C ARG A 197 19.63 1.14 -10.39
N VAL A 198 19.65 -0.13 -10.01
CA VAL A 198 20.80 -0.78 -9.37
C VAL A 198 21.56 -1.55 -10.45
N GLU A 199 22.86 -1.28 -10.57
CA GLU A 199 23.76 -1.89 -11.56
C GLU A 199 24.50 -3.10 -10.98
N ALA A 200 24.92 -3.02 -9.72
CA ALA A 200 25.61 -4.08 -9.01
C ALA A 200 25.38 -3.98 -7.51
N ILE A 201 25.44 -5.13 -6.82
CA ILE A 201 25.29 -5.23 -5.38
C ILE A 201 26.45 -6.08 -4.84
N THR A 202 27.10 -5.60 -3.79
CA THR A 202 28.03 -6.37 -2.95
C THR A 202 27.44 -6.53 -1.55
N ASP A 203 28.17 -7.15 -0.64
CA ASP A 203 27.77 -7.25 0.77
C ASP A 203 27.83 -5.90 1.52
N SER A 204 28.48 -4.89 0.96
CA SER A 204 28.76 -3.63 1.64
C SER A 204 28.55 -2.40 0.75
N SER A 205 28.11 -2.60 -0.50
CA SER A 205 27.85 -1.51 -1.43
C SER A 205 26.75 -1.81 -2.45
N ILE A 206 26.14 -0.75 -2.96
CA ILE A 206 25.17 -0.75 -4.04
C ILE A 206 25.63 0.26 -5.09
N GLN A 207 25.90 -0.22 -6.31
CA GLN A 207 26.22 0.63 -7.44
C GLN A 207 24.92 1.12 -8.09
N LEU A 208 24.70 2.42 -8.06
CA LEU A 208 23.52 3.08 -8.66
C LEU A 208 23.84 3.55 -10.07
N GLY A 209 22.80 3.59 -10.91
CA GLY A 209 22.82 4.20 -12.23
C GLY A 209 21.54 4.98 -12.51
N TRP A 210 21.60 6.03 -13.32
CA TRP A 210 20.42 6.79 -13.77
C TRP A 210 20.69 7.53 -15.08
N THR A 211 19.64 8.12 -15.64
CA THR A 211 19.71 9.08 -16.75
C THR A 211 19.69 10.49 -16.18
N PRO A 212 20.71 11.32 -16.47
CA PRO A 212 20.79 12.70 -16.01
C PRO A 212 19.60 13.56 -16.48
N ILE A 213 19.43 14.70 -15.83
CA ILE A 213 18.43 15.68 -16.24
C ILE A 213 18.90 16.47 -17.45
N ALA A 214 17.98 17.05 -18.22
CA ALA A 214 18.34 17.87 -19.36
C ALA A 214 19.06 19.17 -18.93
N TYR A 215 18.59 19.79 -17.84
CA TYR A 215 19.14 21.06 -17.35
C TYR A 215 20.45 20.87 -16.58
N THR A 216 21.58 20.98 -17.29
CA THR A 216 22.93 20.76 -16.74
C THR A 216 23.72 22.05 -16.53
N ALA A 217 23.21 23.19 -17.02
CA ALA A 217 23.80 24.51 -16.80
C ALA A 217 23.66 24.97 -15.33
N ASP A 218 24.34 26.06 -15.00
CA ASP A 218 24.31 26.75 -13.69
C ASP A 218 24.76 25.90 -12.50
N GLY A 219 25.58 24.87 -12.77
CA GLY A 219 26.20 24.02 -11.75
C GLY A 219 25.19 23.16 -10.99
N GLY A 220 25.61 22.64 -9.84
CA GLY A 220 24.82 21.72 -9.02
C GLY A 220 25.20 20.26 -9.18
N PHE A 221 24.46 19.37 -8.53
CA PHE A 221 24.82 17.95 -8.38
C PHE A 221 23.59 17.08 -8.07
N TYR A 222 23.79 15.76 -8.03
CA TYR A 222 22.85 14.83 -7.41
C TYR A 222 23.23 14.58 -5.96
N GLU A 223 22.28 14.68 -5.04
CA GLU A 223 22.43 14.25 -3.65
C GLU A 223 21.87 12.83 -3.50
N ILE A 224 22.66 11.95 -2.90
CA ILE A 224 22.29 10.57 -2.60
C ILE A 224 22.09 10.46 -1.09
N SER A 225 20.92 10.01 -0.67
CA SER A 225 20.61 9.68 0.72
C SER A 225 19.97 8.31 0.82
N TYR A 226 20.10 7.68 1.98
CA TYR A 226 19.56 6.35 2.22
C TYR A 226 19.00 6.20 3.63
N SER A 227 18.13 5.21 3.80
CA SER A 227 17.64 4.78 5.11
C SER A 227 17.43 3.27 5.09
N PRO A 228 17.69 2.56 6.20
CA PRO A 228 17.19 1.21 6.31
C PRO A 228 15.65 1.19 6.40
N ASN A 229 14.99 2.26 6.85
CA ASN A 229 13.53 2.31 7.05
C ASN A 229 12.81 3.08 5.92
N ILE A 230 11.66 2.59 5.47
CA ILE A 230 10.88 3.19 4.37
C ILE A 230 10.44 4.63 4.69
N THR A 231 10.12 4.89 5.97
CA THR A 231 9.67 6.20 6.45
C THR A 231 10.84 7.12 6.85
N GLY A 232 12.07 6.61 6.88
CA GLY A 232 13.25 7.34 7.33
C GLY A 232 13.53 7.17 8.84
N PRO A 233 14.36 8.05 9.43
CA PRO A 233 15.01 9.20 8.78
C PRO A 233 16.02 8.78 7.70
N PHE A 234 16.25 9.66 6.72
CA PHE A 234 17.23 9.43 5.65
C PHE A 234 18.54 10.15 5.98
N THR A 235 19.64 9.45 5.79
CA THR A 235 21.00 9.97 5.99
C THR A 235 21.60 10.31 4.63
N MET A 236 22.15 11.52 4.49
CA MET A 236 22.88 11.91 3.29
C MET A 236 24.22 11.16 3.25
N HIS A 237 24.47 10.44 2.16
CA HIS A 237 25.73 9.70 1.95
C HIS A 237 26.76 10.59 1.26
N GLY A 238 26.35 11.27 0.20
CA GLY A 238 27.20 12.21 -0.50
C GLY A 238 26.51 12.82 -1.71
N VAL A 239 27.31 13.54 -2.50
CA VAL A 239 26.87 14.22 -3.72
C VAL A 239 27.74 13.81 -4.89
N THR A 240 27.23 13.90 -6.11
CA THR A 240 28.04 13.78 -7.31
C THR A 240 28.87 15.04 -7.56
N ALA A 241 29.87 14.95 -8.44
CA ALA A 241 30.66 16.12 -8.83
C ALA A 241 29.82 17.17 -9.57
N ASP A 242 28.87 16.72 -10.39
CA ASP A 242 28.01 17.56 -11.20
C ASP A 242 26.67 16.88 -11.55
N LYS A 243 25.84 17.56 -12.34
CA LYS A 243 24.58 17.03 -12.91
C LYS A 243 24.76 16.15 -14.15
N LEU A 244 25.99 15.87 -14.60
CA LEU A 244 26.28 14.96 -15.73
C LEU A 244 26.56 13.53 -15.26
N ALA A 245 26.85 13.34 -13.97
CA ALA A 245 27.05 12.02 -13.38
C ALA A 245 25.87 11.07 -13.66
N THR A 246 26.19 9.86 -14.13
CA THR A 246 25.22 8.81 -14.47
C THR A 246 25.21 7.66 -13.47
N THR A 247 26.14 7.66 -12.50
CA THR A 247 26.39 6.57 -11.56
C THR A 247 26.83 7.11 -10.22
N TYR A 248 26.60 6.34 -9.15
CA TYR A 248 27.17 6.61 -7.83
C TYR A 248 27.33 5.31 -7.04
N LEU A 249 28.47 5.16 -6.36
CA LEU A 249 28.72 4.05 -5.46
C LEU A 249 28.25 4.42 -4.05
N LEU A 250 27.21 3.76 -3.59
CA LEU A 250 26.76 3.82 -2.20
C LEU A 250 27.48 2.72 -1.41
N ASP A 251 28.48 3.07 -0.61
CA ASP A 251 29.34 2.11 0.11
C ASP A 251 29.13 2.17 1.62
N ASN A 252 29.96 1.45 2.38
CA ASN A 252 29.90 1.37 3.84
C ASN A 252 28.54 0.92 4.40
N LEU A 253 27.87 0.02 3.67
CA LEU A 253 26.59 -0.55 4.03
C LEU A 253 26.76 -1.85 4.84
N ALA A 254 25.77 -2.17 5.67
CA ALA A 254 25.72 -3.42 6.41
C ALA A 254 25.27 -4.57 5.48
N PRO A 255 25.80 -5.79 5.63
CA PRO A 255 25.41 -6.94 4.81
C PRO A 255 24.00 -7.45 5.14
N GLY A 256 23.31 -7.95 4.13
CA GLY A 256 21.97 -8.55 4.26
C GLY A 256 20.91 -7.59 4.79
N GLN A 257 21.03 -6.30 4.48
CA GLN A 257 20.17 -5.23 4.98
C GLN A 257 19.44 -4.53 3.83
N SER A 258 18.14 -4.31 4.02
CA SER A 258 17.34 -3.47 3.12
C SER A 258 17.72 -2.01 3.24
N TYR A 259 17.85 -1.33 2.11
CA TYR A 259 18.07 0.11 1.99
C TYR A 259 17.07 0.75 1.03
N PHE A 260 16.46 1.83 1.49
CA PHE A 260 15.68 2.77 0.70
C PHE A 260 16.57 3.93 0.33
N ILE A 261 16.68 4.22 -0.96
CA ILE A 261 17.67 5.12 -1.52
C ILE A 261 16.91 6.23 -2.26
N ARG A 262 17.32 7.46 -2.01
CA ARG A 262 16.78 8.66 -2.63
C ARG A 262 17.89 9.37 -3.40
N VAL A 263 17.58 9.77 -4.62
CA VAL A 263 18.43 10.62 -5.45
C VAL A 263 17.62 11.84 -5.85
N ARG A 264 18.14 13.03 -5.56
CA ARG A 264 17.52 14.31 -5.97
C ARG A 264 18.56 15.24 -6.55
N THR A 265 18.11 16.10 -7.45
CA THR A 265 18.98 17.09 -8.11
C THR A 265 18.97 18.39 -7.33
N HIS A 266 20.13 18.99 -7.20
CA HIS A 266 20.33 20.37 -6.74
C HIS A 266 20.79 21.22 -7.90
N THR A 267 20.19 22.40 -8.05
CA THR A 267 20.76 23.50 -8.83
C THR A 267 20.89 24.69 -7.88
N PRO A 268 22.10 25.24 -7.69
CA PRO A 268 22.29 26.38 -6.80
C PRO A 268 21.61 27.64 -7.34
N ALA A 269 21.39 28.62 -6.48
CA ALA A 269 20.97 29.96 -6.90
C ALA A 269 21.91 30.55 -7.96
N HIS A 270 21.34 31.20 -8.98
CA HIS A 270 22.03 31.89 -10.06
C HIS A 270 21.23 33.12 -10.53
N ALA A 271 21.71 33.83 -11.55
CA ALA A 271 21.17 35.16 -11.93
C ALA A 271 19.67 35.17 -12.32
N GLN A 272 19.15 34.07 -12.84
CA GLN A 272 17.74 33.94 -13.22
C GLN A 272 16.91 33.35 -12.09
N GLN A 273 17.50 32.49 -11.24
CA GLN A 273 16.81 31.85 -10.14
C GLN A 273 17.57 32.05 -8.84
N GLU A 274 17.13 33.03 -8.05
CA GLU A 274 17.81 33.46 -6.82
C GLU A 274 17.72 32.44 -5.67
N ASN A 275 16.90 31.40 -5.82
CA ASN A 275 16.76 30.33 -4.83
C ASN A 275 17.40 29.03 -5.29
N ASP A 276 18.04 28.34 -4.34
CA ASP A 276 18.41 26.94 -4.52
C ASP A 276 17.19 26.07 -4.90
N GLN A 277 17.35 25.31 -5.98
CA GLN A 277 16.34 24.39 -6.48
C GLN A 277 16.69 22.96 -6.07
N TRP A 278 15.70 22.28 -5.51
CA TRP A 278 15.80 20.88 -5.10
C TRP A 278 14.67 20.10 -5.72
N SER A 279 14.99 19.15 -6.59
CA SER A 279 13.96 18.31 -7.19
C SER A 279 13.26 17.43 -6.15
N PRO A 280 12.06 16.91 -6.47
CA PRO A 280 11.54 15.73 -5.79
C PRO A 280 12.53 14.56 -5.82
N ASN A 281 12.34 13.57 -4.95
CA ASN A 281 13.21 12.38 -4.91
C ASN A 281 12.86 11.39 -6.03
N ALA A 282 13.86 10.90 -6.74
CA ALA A 282 13.83 9.57 -7.34
C ALA A 282 14.10 8.55 -6.24
N ILE A 283 13.34 7.45 -6.18
CA ILE A 283 13.39 6.48 -5.08
C ILE A 283 13.60 5.09 -5.66
N ILE A 284 14.49 4.33 -5.03
CA ILE A 284 14.70 2.90 -5.30
C ILE A 284 15.00 2.17 -3.98
N SER A 285 14.79 0.86 -3.92
CA SER A 285 15.21 0.02 -2.80
C SER A 285 16.01 -1.19 -3.29
N ALA A 286 16.93 -1.65 -2.45
CA ALA A 286 17.71 -2.86 -2.68
C ALA A 286 18.19 -3.46 -1.34
N VAL A 287 18.65 -4.71 -1.38
CA VAL A 287 19.23 -5.41 -0.22
C VAL A 287 20.68 -5.72 -0.54
N THR A 288 21.59 -5.39 0.38
CA THR A 288 23.00 -5.77 0.27
C THR A 288 23.20 -7.29 0.31
N GLY A 289 24.26 -7.78 -0.33
CA GLY A 289 24.63 -9.19 -0.30
C GLY A 289 24.88 -9.72 1.11
N SER A 290 24.69 -11.02 1.30
CA SER A 290 25.01 -11.73 2.54
C SER A 290 25.10 -13.24 2.29
N PRO A 291 25.92 -13.98 3.08
CA PRO A 291 25.83 -15.43 3.15
C PRO A 291 24.51 -15.90 3.77
N GLN A 292 23.89 -15.10 4.65
CA GLN A 292 22.56 -15.38 5.18
C GLN A 292 21.49 -15.19 4.10
N LYS A 293 20.49 -16.05 4.09
CA LYS A 293 19.41 -16.07 3.10
C LYS A 293 18.04 -15.91 3.75
N VAL A 294 17.09 -15.43 2.95
CA VAL A 294 15.65 -15.50 3.23
C VAL A 294 15.03 -16.47 2.23
N LEU A 295 14.33 -17.49 2.74
CA LEU A 295 13.51 -18.38 1.94
C LEU A 295 12.07 -17.88 1.96
N LEU A 296 11.50 -17.62 0.79
CA LEU A 296 10.07 -17.41 0.60
C LEU A 296 9.47 -18.64 -0.08
N ILE A 297 8.63 -19.37 0.66
CA ILE A 297 7.90 -20.53 0.16
C ILE A 297 6.54 -20.05 -0.33
N VAL A 298 6.22 -20.29 -1.59
CA VAL A 298 4.97 -19.89 -2.21
C VAL A 298 4.21 -21.12 -2.66
N TYR A 299 3.01 -21.29 -2.12
CA TYR A 299 2.09 -22.37 -2.48
C TYR A 299 0.89 -21.78 -3.21
N PHE A 300 0.74 -22.10 -4.49
CA PHE A 300 -0.36 -21.60 -5.33
C PHE A 300 -1.12 -22.77 -5.98
N PRO A 301 -2.19 -23.26 -5.33
CA PRO A 301 -3.16 -24.18 -5.93
C PRO A 301 -4.00 -23.40 -6.96
N GLY A 302 -3.44 -23.24 -8.16
CA GLY A 302 -3.96 -22.37 -9.20
C GLY A 302 -4.81 -23.08 -10.25
N ASP A 303 -5.14 -24.35 -10.05
CA ASP A 303 -6.08 -25.09 -10.90
C ASP A 303 -7.54 -24.63 -10.68
N ASN A 304 -7.77 -23.35 -10.96
CA ASN A 304 -9.03 -22.63 -10.88
C ASN A 304 -8.95 -21.35 -11.75
N ASP A 305 -9.90 -20.43 -11.62
CA ASP A 305 -9.93 -19.19 -12.43
C ASP A 305 -8.75 -18.23 -12.18
N LEU A 306 -7.88 -18.54 -11.20
CA LEU A 306 -6.65 -17.79 -10.93
C LEU A 306 -5.44 -18.28 -11.74
N SER A 307 -5.53 -19.44 -12.42
CA SER A 307 -4.48 -19.98 -13.32
C SER A 307 -3.85 -18.94 -14.27
N PRO A 308 -4.64 -18.04 -14.92
CA PRO A 308 -4.07 -17.03 -15.82
C PRO A 308 -3.10 -16.05 -15.15
N TYR A 309 -3.19 -15.85 -13.83
CA TYR A 309 -2.36 -14.91 -13.09
C TYR A 309 -1.00 -15.48 -12.67
N MET A 310 -0.83 -16.80 -12.63
CA MET A 310 0.38 -17.46 -12.14
C MET A 310 1.66 -16.98 -12.85
N ASN A 311 1.62 -16.84 -14.17
CA ASN A 311 2.77 -16.31 -14.93
C ASN A 311 3.12 -14.86 -14.52
N GLY A 312 2.09 -14.03 -14.28
CA GLY A 312 2.28 -12.66 -13.81
C GLY A 312 2.91 -12.61 -12.41
N VAL A 313 2.42 -13.43 -11.48
CA VAL A 313 2.96 -13.53 -10.11
C VAL A 313 4.42 -13.99 -10.12
N MET A 314 4.76 -15.04 -10.87
CA MET A 314 6.15 -15.49 -11.01
C MET A 314 7.06 -14.41 -11.59
N GLN A 315 6.59 -13.62 -12.55
CA GLN A 315 7.37 -12.49 -13.08
C GLN A 315 7.55 -11.37 -12.04
N LEU A 316 6.54 -11.08 -11.21
CA LEU A 316 6.69 -10.09 -10.13
C LEU A 316 7.70 -10.57 -9.07
N LEU A 317 7.65 -11.84 -8.68
CA LEU A 317 8.64 -12.47 -7.79
C LEU A 317 10.05 -12.39 -8.40
N ARG A 318 10.20 -12.77 -9.67
CA ARG A 318 11.46 -12.66 -10.41
C ARG A 318 12.01 -11.24 -10.37
N LEU A 319 11.20 -10.24 -10.73
CA LEU A 319 11.60 -8.84 -10.72
C LEU A 319 11.98 -8.36 -9.30
N GLY A 320 11.29 -8.85 -8.26
CA GLY A 320 11.62 -8.55 -6.87
C GLY A 320 12.99 -9.08 -6.44
N THR A 321 13.37 -10.29 -6.89
CA THR A 321 14.68 -10.89 -6.57
C THR A 321 15.87 -10.21 -7.23
N VAL A 322 15.67 -9.39 -8.29
CA VAL A 322 16.76 -8.66 -8.97
C VAL A 322 17.49 -7.72 -8.01
N TYR A 323 16.76 -7.07 -7.09
CA TYR A 323 17.32 -6.13 -6.12
C TYR A 323 17.48 -6.72 -4.72
N ASN A 324 17.34 -8.04 -4.60
CA ASN A 324 17.53 -8.76 -3.35
C ASN A 324 18.28 -10.08 -3.59
N PRO A 325 19.63 -10.07 -3.58
CA PRO A 325 20.45 -11.26 -3.79
C PRO A 325 20.43 -12.25 -2.61
N THR A 326 19.75 -11.89 -1.52
CA THR A 326 19.57 -12.75 -0.33
C THR A 326 18.27 -13.52 -0.36
N LEU A 327 17.33 -13.15 -1.23
CA LEU A 327 16.02 -13.78 -1.34
C LEU A 327 16.05 -14.96 -2.32
N GLN A 328 15.63 -16.11 -1.82
CA GLN A 328 15.36 -17.31 -2.59
C GLN A 328 13.87 -17.62 -2.48
N VAL A 329 13.21 -17.81 -3.62
CA VAL A 329 11.81 -18.20 -3.66
C VAL A 329 11.70 -19.64 -4.14
N LEU A 330 10.90 -20.43 -3.44
CA LEU A 330 10.44 -21.74 -3.90
C LEU A 330 8.94 -21.65 -4.18
N PHE A 331 8.54 -21.88 -5.42
CA PHE A 331 7.16 -21.70 -5.87
C PHE A 331 6.61 -23.03 -6.35
N LEU A 332 5.57 -23.56 -5.70
CA LEU A 332 4.78 -24.67 -6.20
C LEU A 332 3.51 -24.09 -6.83
N GLY A 333 3.29 -24.41 -8.09
CA GLY A 333 2.13 -23.97 -8.85
C GLY A 333 1.52 -25.11 -9.64
N ASP A 334 0.21 -25.05 -9.71
CA ASP A 334 -0.63 -25.97 -10.48
C ASP A 334 -1.65 -25.16 -11.29
N LYS A 335 -1.94 -25.55 -12.52
CA LYS A 335 -2.71 -24.73 -13.48
C LYS A 335 -3.82 -25.54 -14.12
N VAL A 336 -4.95 -24.87 -14.36
CA VAL A 336 -6.05 -25.43 -15.16
C VAL A 336 -5.58 -26.00 -16.49
N GLY A 337 -5.80 -27.30 -16.67
CA GLY A 337 -5.50 -28.05 -17.88
C GLY A 337 -4.01 -28.35 -18.12
N ASP A 338 -3.11 -27.96 -17.21
CA ASP A 338 -1.74 -28.47 -17.12
C ASP A 338 -1.86 -29.68 -16.19
N HIS A 339 -1.77 -30.90 -16.71
CA HIS A 339 -1.81 -32.13 -15.88
C HIS A 339 -0.50 -32.35 -15.11
N ASN A 340 0.13 -31.25 -14.69
CA ASN A 340 1.48 -31.20 -14.13
C ASN A 340 1.57 -30.10 -13.06
N THR A 341 1.55 -30.49 -11.79
CA THR A 341 2.03 -29.68 -10.67
C THR A 341 3.53 -29.44 -10.80
N ARG A 342 3.97 -28.18 -10.78
CA ARG A 342 5.38 -27.81 -10.98
C ARG A 342 5.96 -27.04 -9.82
N LEU A 343 7.24 -27.28 -9.57
CA LEU A 343 8.04 -26.53 -8.62
C LEU A 343 9.08 -25.69 -9.38
N PHE A 344 9.20 -24.42 -8.99
CA PHE A 344 10.16 -23.47 -9.54
C PHE A 344 11.02 -22.86 -8.44
N THR A 345 12.29 -22.61 -8.74
CA THR A 345 13.13 -21.72 -7.94
C THR A 345 13.19 -20.35 -8.60
N VAL A 346 13.12 -19.28 -7.81
CA VAL A 346 13.31 -17.91 -8.30
C VAL A 346 14.34 -17.20 -7.44
N ALA A 347 15.45 -16.78 -8.07
CA ALA A 347 16.53 -16.06 -7.40
C ALA A 347 17.29 -15.20 -8.43
N ASN A 348 17.78 -14.04 -7.99
CA ASN A 348 18.60 -13.14 -8.82
C ASN A 348 17.99 -12.83 -10.20
N GLY A 349 16.67 -12.72 -10.29
CA GLY A 349 15.98 -12.44 -11.55
C GLY A 349 15.89 -13.63 -12.52
N VAL A 350 16.14 -14.86 -12.07
CA VAL A 350 16.05 -16.08 -12.87
C VAL A 350 14.96 -16.99 -12.31
N ILE A 351 14.12 -17.53 -13.18
CA ILE A 351 13.11 -18.57 -12.85
C ILE A 351 13.66 -19.89 -13.40
N THR A 352 13.78 -20.91 -12.56
CA THR A 352 14.28 -22.23 -12.95
C THR A 352 13.25 -23.30 -12.60
N PRO A 353 12.67 -24.02 -13.58
CA PRO A 353 11.80 -25.16 -13.30
C PRO A 353 12.59 -26.31 -12.67
N THR A 354 11.89 -27.20 -11.97
CA THR A 354 12.47 -28.40 -11.36
C THR A 354 11.59 -29.61 -11.61
N ASP A 355 12.20 -30.80 -11.58
CA ASP A 355 11.52 -32.10 -11.79
C ASP A 355 11.24 -32.82 -10.45
N VAL A 356 11.23 -32.06 -9.34
CA VAL A 356 11.14 -32.60 -7.97
C VAL A 356 9.82 -33.32 -7.73
N VAL A 357 8.72 -32.80 -8.27
CA VAL A 357 7.38 -33.40 -8.10
C VAL A 357 7.38 -34.82 -8.66
N GLU A 358 7.78 -34.99 -9.91
CA GLU A 358 7.93 -36.30 -10.57
C GLU A 358 8.89 -37.21 -9.80
N THR A 359 10.06 -36.68 -9.42
CA THR A 359 11.11 -37.46 -8.75
C THR A 359 10.66 -38.01 -7.38
N VAL A 360 9.87 -37.23 -6.63
CA VAL A 360 9.45 -37.60 -5.27
C VAL A 360 8.15 -38.41 -5.26
N TRP A 361 7.19 -38.03 -6.09
CA TRP A 361 5.84 -38.62 -6.07
C TRP A 361 5.63 -39.68 -7.16
N GLY A 362 6.53 -39.80 -8.13
CA GLY A 362 6.39 -40.72 -9.26
C GLY A 362 5.22 -40.37 -10.20
N LYS A 363 4.72 -39.15 -10.09
CA LYS A 363 3.64 -38.57 -10.92
C LYS A 363 3.85 -37.07 -11.04
N ASP A 364 3.36 -36.51 -12.13
CA ASP A 364 3.50 -35.08 -12.42
C ASP A 364 2.36 -34.26 -11.83
N GLU A 365 1.25 -34.89 -11.47
CA GLU A 365 0.04 -34.24 -10.97
C GLU A 365 -0.23 -34.56 -9.50
N LEU A 366 -0.29 -33.54 -8.66
CA LEU A 366 -0.65 -33.63 -7.24
C LEU A 366 -2.01 -32.97 -7.02
N ASP A 367 -2.82 -33.54 -6.13
CA ASP A 367 -3.99 -32.83 -5.61
C ASP A 367 -3.47 -31.70 -4.71
N THR A 368 -3.49 -30.48 -5.22
CA THR A 368 -2.99 -29.32 -4.47
C THR A 368 -3.92 -28.88 -3.35
N THR A 369 -5.06 -29.56 -3.19
CA THR A 369 -5.95 -29.42 -2.04
C THR A 369 -5.73 -30.46 -0.94
N ASP A 370 -4.82 -31.42 -1.13
CA ASP A 370 -4.42 -32.38 -0.09
C ASP A 370 -3.47 -31.71 0.94
N PRO A 371 -3.82 -31.66 2.24
CA PRO A 371 -2.94 -31.12 3.27
C PRO A 371 -1.59 -31.85 3.37
N ALA A 372 -1.50 -33.12 2.97
CA ALA A 372 -0.24 -33.86 2.93
C ALA A 372 0.73 -33.31 1.87
N VAL A 373 0.22 -32.82 0.74
CA VAL A 373 1.02 -32.19 -0.32
C VAL A 373 1.60 -30.86 0.18
N LEU A 374 0.79 -30.02 0.82
CA LEU A 374 1.26 -28.78 1.43
C LEU A 374 2.32 -29.04 2.52
N SER A 375 2.04 -29.96 3.44
CA SER A 375 2.97 -30.38 4.51
C SER A 375 4.30 -30.90 3.96
N TRP A 376 4.25 -31.75 2.93
CA TRP A 376 5.44 -32.22 2.24
C TRP A 376 6.24 -31.07 1.64
N PHE A 377 5.58 -30.18 0.88
CA PHE A 377 6.25 -29.09 0.18
C PHE A 377 6.96 -28.14 1.15
N LEU A 378 6.30 -27.77 2.24
CA LEU A 378 6.87 -26.90 3.28
C LEU A 378 8.13 -27.52 3.92
N ARG A 379 8.09 -28.83 4.25
CA ARG A 379 9.25 -29.55 4.80
C ARG A 379 10.37 -29.75 3.78
N TYR A 380 10.01 -30.04 2.53
CA TYR A 380 10.95 -30.13 1.43
C TYR A 380 11.71 -28.82 1.26
N ALA A 381 10.99 -27.70 1.25
CA ALA A 381 11.57 -26.37 1.10
C ALA A 381 12.61 -26.06 2.18
N ARG A 382 12.26 -26.27 3.46
CA ARG A 382 13.17 -26.01 4.59
C ARG A 382 14.40 -26.91 4.60
N SER A 383 14.23 -28.18 4.23
CA SER A 383 15.34 -29.15 4.23
C SER A 383 16.34 -28.94 3.09
N HIS A 384 15.88 -28.46 1.93
CA HIS A 384 16.73 -28.30 0.73
C HIS A 384 17.24 -26.86 0.55
N TYR A 385 16.57 -25.88 1.15
CA TYR A 385 16.91 -24.46 1.04
C TYR A 385 17.04 -23.82 2.42
N PRO A 386 18.08 -24.18 3.20
CA PRO A 386 18.28 -23.64 4.54
C PRO A 386 18.47 -22.13 4.48
N ALA A 387 17.74 -21.41 5.33
CA ALA A 387 17.73 -19.95 5.37
C ALA A 387 17.69 -19.43 6.80
N THR A 388 18.15 -18.20 7.00
CA THR A 388 18.10 -17.50 8.29
C THR A 388 16.68 -17.06 8.62
N ARG A 389 15.88 -16.78 7.60
CA ARG A 389 14.45 -16.48 7.71
C ARG A 389 13.65 -17.34 6.75
N THR A 390 12.54 -17.89 7.21
CA THR A 390 11.61 -18.65 6.36
C THR A 390 10.23 -18.01 6.42
N LEU A 391 9.77 -17.56 5.26
CA LEU A 391 8.47 -16.95 5.04
C LEU A 391 7.62 -17.91 4.20
N VAL A 392 6.31 -17.94 4.45
CA VAL A 392 5.37 -18.74 3.66
C VAL A 392 4.28 -17.81 3.13
N SER A 393 3.97 -17.91 1.84
CA SER A 393 2.83 -17.26 1.20
C SER A 393 1.89 -18.34 0.67
N LEU A 394 0.71 -18.43 1.27
CA LEU A 394 -0.38 -19.29 0.81
C LEU A 394 -1.25 -18.43 -0.11
N MET A 395 -1.24 -18.73 -1.41
CA MET A 395 -1.92 -17.95 -2.44
C MET A 395 -3.20 -18.63 -2.91
N GLY A 396 -4.09 -17.86 -3.51
CA GLY A 396 -5.25 -18.36 -4.23
C GLY A 396 -6.53 -17.70 -3.76
N HIS A 397 -7.66 -18.39 -3.98
CA HIS A 397 -8.90 -17.99 -3.32
C HIS A 397 -8.82 -18.21 -1.82
N GLY A 398 -9.76 -17.64 -1.09
CA GLY A 398 -9.95 -17.92 0.32
C GLY A 398 -11.41 -17.79 0.70
N VAL A 399 -11.88 -18.68 1.56
CA VAL A 399 -13.29 -18.81 1.94
C VAL A 399 -13.46 -18.90 3.46
N GLY A 400 -12.61 -18.21 4.22
CA GLY A 400 -12.68 -18.12 5.68
C GLY A 400 -13.09 -19.43 6.35
N MET A 401 -14.01 -19.37 7.31
CA MET A 401 -14.75 -20.54 7.77
C MET A 401 -16.09 -20.62 7.04
N THR A 402 -16.21 -21.49 6.05
CA THR A 402 -17.49 -21.91 5.46
C THR A 402 -17.47 -23.42 5.18
N PRO A 403 -18.64 -24.07 5.22
CA PRO A 403 -19.17 -24.78 6.37
C PRO A 403 -18.46 -26.12 6.65
N GLU A 404 -17.40 -26.10 7.45
CA GLU A 404 -16.91 -27.32 8.13
C GLU A 404 -17.79 -27.72 9.33
N PHE A 405 -18.85 -26.96 9.62
CA PHE A 405 -19.77 -27.23 10.73
C PHE A 405 -20.70 -28.43 10.53
N SER A 406 -20.59 -29.13 9.40
CA SER A 406 -21.05 -30.51 9.34
C SER A 406 -19.81 -31.41 9.28
N TRP A 407 -19.60 -32.25 10.31
CA TRP A 407 -19.13 -33.65 10.17
C TRP A 407 -18.01 -34.21 11.07
N LEU A 408 -17.48 -33.59 12.13
CA LEU A 408 -16.44 -34.30 12.93
C LEU A 408 -16.51 -34.10 14.46
N VAL A 409 -17.34 -34.92 15.12
CA VAL A 409 -16.86 -35.74 16.25
C VAL A 409 -17.53 -37.12 16.16
N SER A 410 -16.81 -38.13 15.65
CA SER A 410 -16.93 -39.50 16.17
C SER A 410 -15.68 -40.32 15.85
N ASP A 411 -14.63 -40.11 16.65
CA ASP A 411 -13.51 -41.06 16.77
C ASP A 411 -13.89 -42.33 17.59
N ALA A 412 -15.11 -42.84 17.42
CA ALA A 412 -15.59 -44.04 18.11
C ALA A 412 -15.97 -45.14 17.10
N PRO A 413 -15.29 -46.30 17.09
CA PRO A 413 -15.66 -47.40 16.22
C PRO A 413 -16.96 -48.05 16.74
N GLY A 414 -18.09 -47.80 16.08
CA GLY A 414 -19.31 -48.59 16.29
C GLY A 414 -20.68 -47.92 16.16
N GLU A 415 -20.80 -46.62 15.89
CA GLU A 415 -22.13 -45.99 15.72
C GLU A 415 -22.52 -45.75 14.25
N PRO A 416 -23.82 -45.88 13.90
CA PRO A 416 -24.30 -45.70 12.54
C PRO A 416 -24.29 -44.22 12.13
N PRO A 417 -24.18 -43.91 10.82
CA PRO A 417 -24.06 -42.55 10.34
C PRO A 417 -25.41 -41.82 10.47
N HIS A 418 -25.43 -40.69 11.17
CA HIS A 418 -26.56 -39.76 11.13
C HIS A 418 -26.19 -38.50 10.35
N PRO A 419 -26.88 -38.23 9.22
CA PRO A 419 -26.77 -36.97 8.48
C PRO A 419 -27.73 -35.92 9.03
N GLN A 420 -27.26 -34.68 9.18
CA GLN A 420 -28.13 -33.50 9.14
C GLN A 420 -28.06 -32.92 7.72
N PRO A 421 -29.16 -32.94 6.94
CA PRO A 421 -29.23 -32.31 5.63
C PRO A 421 -29.58 -30.84 5.81
N GLY A 422 -28.73 -29.91 5.37
CA GLY A 422 -29.16 -28.50 5.39
C GLY A 422 -28.13 -27.44 5.01
N ILE A 423 -26.83 -27.71 5.16
CA ILE A 423 -25.80 -26.79 4.68
C ILE A 423 -25.08 -27.48 3.51
N PRO A 424 -25.26 -27.00 2.26
CA PRO A 424 -24.49 -27.53 1.14
C PRO A 424 -22.99 -27.33 1.44
N ALA A 425 -22.18 -28.36 1.21
CA ALA A 425 -20.75 -28.15 1.04
C ALA A 425 -20.53 -27.05 0.00
N LEU A 426 -19.45 -26.26 0.13
CA LEU A 426 -19.07 -25.35 -0.94
C LEU A 426 -19.07 -26.13 -2.26
N PRO A 427 -19.65 -25.60 -3.34
CA PRO A 427 -19.85 -26.43 -4.51
C PRO A 427 -18.47 -26.80 -5.10
N GLN A 428 -18.19 -28.09 -5.14
CA GLN A 428 -16.98 -28.64 -5.73
C GLN A 428 -16.96 -28.36 -7.24
N ASN A 429 -15.77 -28.20 -7.83
CA ASN A 429 -15.57 -27.89 -9.25
C ASN A 429 -16.08 -26.51 -9.70
N ILE A 430 -16.15 -25.53 -8.79
CA ILE A 430 -16.40 -24.13 -9.17
C ILE A 430 -15.05 -23.43 -9.34
N PRO A 431 -14.78 -22.79 -10.49
CA PRO A 431 -13.53 -22.08 -10.74
C PRO A 431 -13.19 -20.94 -9.76
N ASN A 432 -14.14 -20.51 -8.92
CA ASN A 432 -14.01 -19.36 -8.02
C ASN A 432 -13.82 -19.78 -6.55
N THR A 433 -13.46 -21.04 -6.27
CA THR A 433 -13.20 -21.55 -4.90
C THR A 433 -11.71 -21.85 -4.70
N PRO A 434 -11.21 -21.94 -3.46
CA PRO A 434 -9.81 -22.29 -3.14
C PRO A 434 -9.52 -23.77 -3.39
N GLY A 435 -9.72 -24.18 -4.63
CA GLY A 435 -9.75 -25.56 -5.03
C GLY A 435 -8.92 -25.86 -6.26
N ASP A 436 -8.75 -27.16 -6.45
CA ASP A 436 -8.16 -27.83 -7.60
C ASP A 436 -9.32 -28.44 -8.40
N VAL A 437 -9.61 -27.84 -9.56
CA VAL A 437 -10.79 -28.14 -10.36
C VAL A 437 -10.66 -29.47 -11.10
N THR A 438 -9.45 -29.93 -11.42
CA THR A 438 -9.23 -31.17 -12.16
C THR A 438 -9.09 -32.41 -11.25
N ASN A 439 -8.72 -32.24 -9.97
CA ASN A 439 -8.53 -33.34 -9.01
C ASN A 439 -9.63 -33.43 -7.95
N GLN A 440 -10.90 -33.55 -8.37
CA GLN A 440 -12.10 -33.78 -7.53
C GLN A 440 -12.75 -32.52 -6.92
N GLY A 441 -12.29 -31.31 -7.25
CA GLY A 441 -12.96 -30.08 -6.85
C GLY A 441 -12.91 -29.80 -5.36
N GLY A 442 -11.87 -30.28 -4.68
CA GLY A 442 -11.61 -30.06 -3.25
C GLY A 442 -11.25 -28.62 -2.91
N PHE A 443 -11.05 -28.30 -1.64
CA PHE A 443 -10.47 -27.04 -1.20
C PHE A 443 -9.68 -27.24 0.09
N LEU A 444 -8.62 -26.43 0.32
CA LEU A 444 -7.93 -26.39 1.61
C LEU A 444 -8.70 -25.51 2.59
N SER A 445 -9.30 -26.12 3.60
CA SER A 445 -9.96 -25.41 4.68
C SER A 445 -8.97 -24.85 5.71
N PRO A 446 -9.41 -23.97 6.63
CA PRO A 446 -8.59 -23.59 7.79
C PRO A 446 -8.08 -24.80 8.61
N LEU A 447 -8.89 -25.85 8.80
CA LEU A 447 -8.47 -27.07 9.51
C LEU A 447 -7.42 -27.85 8.72
N ASP A 448 -7.54 -27.94 7.40
CA ASP A 448 -6.55 -28.60 6.55
C ASP A 448 -5.22 -27.84 6.54
N TYR A 449 -5.26 -26.50 6.47
CA TYR A 449 -4.08 -25.66 6.70
C TYR A 449 -3.49 -25.92 8.09
N GLY A 450 -4.31 -25.97 9.13
CA GLY A 450 -3.90 -26.30 10.49
C GLY A 450 -3.16 -27.64 10.57
N ARG A 451 -3.71 -28.69 9.96
CA ARG A 451 -3.10 -30.02 9.89
C ARG A 451 -1.76 -29.99 9.18
N ALA A 452 -1.71 -29.41 7.98
CA ALA A 452 -0.50 -29.34 7.17
C ALA A 452 0.62 -28.53 7.86
N LEU A 453 0.25 -27.37 8.43
CA LEU A 453 1.19 -26.47 9.10
C LEU A 453 1.69 -27.05 10.42
N ARG A 454 0.84 -27.72 11.21
CA ARG A 454 1.28 -28.44 12.42
C ARG A 454 2.32 -29.50 12.08
N GLU A 455 2.08 -30.29 11.05
CA GLU A 455 3.04 -31.32 10.64
C GLU A 455 4.36 -30.69 10.13
N ALA A 456 4.28 -29.60 9.34
CA ALA A 456 5.44 -28.91 8.80
C ALA A 456 6.29 -28.18 9.85
N THR A 457 5.73 -27.87 11.02
CA THR A 457 6.36 -27.10 12.10
C THR A 457 6.61 -27.91 13.37
N ASN A 458 6.45 -29.24 13.31
CA ASN A 458 6.53 -30.12 14.47
C ASN A 458 5.64 -29.64 15.63
N ASN A 459 4.35 -29.45 15.34
CA ASN A 459 3.33 -28.89 16.23
C ASN A 459 3.68 -27.50 16.78
N GLY A 460 4.34 -26.66 15.98
CA GLY A 460 4.75 -25.31 16.37
C GLY A 460 6.06 -25.25 17.17
N ALA A 461 6.77 -26.36 17.34
CA ALA A 461 8.10 -26.36 17.94
C ALA A 461 9.15 -25.68 17.04
N ASP A 462 8.88 -25.58 15.73
CA ASP A 462 9.74 -24.96 14.75
C ASP A 462 8.92 -24.06 13.79
N PRO A 463 8.41 -22.91 14.28
CA PRO A 463 7.51 -22.05 13.53
C PRO A 463 8.25 -21.30 12.40
N PHE A 464 7.50 -20.91 11.37
CA PHE A 464 7.98 -19.98 10.35
C PHE A 464 8.13 -18.57 10.93
N ASP A 465 8.99 -17.74 10.33
CA ASP A 465 9.09 -16.34 10.75
C ASP A 465 7.79 -15.58 10.40
N LEU A 466 7.25 -15.80 9.20
CA LEU A 466 6.05 -15.13 8.70
C LEU A 466 5.19 -16.06 7.86
N LEU A 467 3.88 -16.09 8.12
CA LEU A 467 2.87 -16.72 7.27
C LEU A 467 1.95 -15.65 6.67
N PHE A 468 1.94 -15.53 5.35
CA PHE A 468 1.06 -14.64 4.61
C PHE A 468 -0.05 -15.43 3.93
N PHE A 469 -1.28 -15.20 4.35
CA PHE A 469 -2.45 -15.61 3.59
C PHE A 469 -2.74 -14.57 2.50
N ASP A 470 -2.23 -14.81 1.29
CA ASP A 470 -2.58 -14.05 0.09
C ASP A 470 -3.88 -14.59 -0.51
N GLN A 471 -4.93 -14.56 0.33
CA GLN A 471 -6.22 -15.19 0.14
C GLN A 471 -7.32 -14.33 0.78
N CYS A 472 -8.52 -14.36 0.20
CA CYS A 472 -9.67 -13.66 0.74
C CYS A 472 -10.12 -14.24 2.10
N PHE A 473 -10.58 -13.39 3.01
CA PHE A 473 -11.25 -13.79 4.26
C PHE A 473 -10.46 -14.67 5.25
N MET A 474 -9.14 -14.85 5.04
CA MET A 474 -8.28 -15.65 5.94
C MET A 474 -7.80 -14.87 7.18
N GLY A 475 -8.11 -13.58 7.26
CA GLY A 475 -7.83 -12.72 8.42
C GLY A 475 -8.94 -12.71 9.47
N ASN A 476 -9.67 -13.81 9.65
CA ASN A 476 -10.63 -13.98 10.74
C ASN A 476 -9.97 -14.68 11.93
N LEU A 477 -10.52 -14.48 13.14
CA LEU A 477 -9.93 -15.01 14.36
C LEU A 477 -9.87 -16.53 14.33
N ASP A 478 -10.89 -17.20 13.81
CA ASP A 478 -11.00 -18.64 13.83
C ASP A 478 -9.94 -19.35 12.96
N ALA A 479 -9.73 -18.87 11.72
CA ALA A 479 -8.69 -19.43 10.85
C ALA A 479 -7.30 -19.12 11.42
N LEU A 480 -7.07 -17.90 11.88
CA LEU A 480 -5.81 -17.51 12.51
C LEU A 480 -5.53 -18.30 13.78
N TYR A 481 -6.57 -18.58 14.59
CA TYR A 481 -6.45 -19.39 15.78
C TYR A 481 -6.04 -20.80 15.43
N GLU A 482 -6.66 -21.44 14.44
CA GLU A 482 -6.32 -22.81 14.02
C GLU A 482 -4.83 -22.97 13.64
N VAL A 483 -4.24 -21.95 13.01
CA VAL A 483 -2.84 -21.97 12.54
C VAL A 483 -1.85 -21.22 13.44
N ARG A 484 -2.29 -20.65 14.57
CA ARG A 484 -1.52 -19.66 15.37
C ARG A 484 -0.11 -20.09 15.77
N ASN A 485 0.12 -21.38 15.97
CA ASN A 485 1.44 -21.92 16.37
C ASN A 485 2.39 -22.16 15.18
N ALA A 486 1.93 -21.97 13.94
CA ALA A 486 2.72 -22.27 12.75
C ALA A 486 3.74 -21.19 12.39
N ALA A 487 3.53 -19.95 12.83
CA ALA A 487 4.40 -18.83 12.51
C ALA A 487 4.45 -17.80 13.64
N ASN A 488 5.51 -16.99 13.69
CA ASN A 488 5.64 -15.91 14.66
C ASN A 488 4.73 -14.73 14.33
N VAL A 489 4.63 -14.38 13.04
CA VAL A 489 3.81 -13.29 12.52
C VAL A 489 2.93 -13.78 11.37
N PHE A 490 1.69 -13.31 11.35
CA PHE A 490 0.72 -13.59 10.31
C PHE A 490 0.38 -12.30 9.56
N VAL A 491 0.24 -12.39 8.25
CA VAL A 491 -0.34 -11.33 7.41
C VAL A 491 -1.59 -11.90 6.76
N ALA A 492 -2.71 -11.19 6.84
CA ALA A 492 -3.96 -11.68 6.29
C ALA A 492 -4.95 -10.54 6.01
N SER A 493 -5.98 -10.86 5.21
CA SER A 493 -7.10 -9.97 4.92
C SER A 493 -8.39 -10.51 5.54
N PRO A 494 -9.14 -9.72 6.33
CA PRO A 494 -10.47 -10.11 6.81
C PRO A 494 -11.54 -9.97 5.71
N ASN A 495 -11.17 -9.48 4.52
CA ASN A 495 -12.07 -9.24 3.38
C ASN A 495 -11.44 -9.78 2.08
N TYR A 496 -11.95 -9.37 0.91
CA TYR A 496 -11.31 -9.64 -0.37
C TYR A 496 -9.84 -9.23 -0.38
N ALA A 497 -8.99 -10.14 -0.85
CA ALA A 497 -7.58 -9.93 -1.12
C ALA A 497 -7.33 -9.98 -2.63
N TRP A 498 -6.25 -9.35 -3.09
CA TRP A 498 -5.88 -9.26 -4.50
C TRP A 498 -4.56 -9.98 -4.74
N LEU A 499 -4.64 -11.07 -5.49
CA LEU A 499 -3.55 -11.96 -5.85
C LEU A 499 -2.39 -11.26 -6.62
N LEU A 500 -2.68 -10.17 -7.34
CA LEU A 500 -1.65 -9.35 -7.98
C LEU A 500 -1.03 -8.34 -6.99
N ALA A 501 -0.73 -8.81 -5.77
CA ALA A 501 -0.02 -8.04 -4.77
C ALA A 501 1.33 -7.53 -5.30
N ALA A 502 1.85 -6.48 -4.68
CA ALA A 502 3.08 -5.83 -5.10
C ALA A 502 4.36 -6.62 -4.74
N TYR A 503 4.43 -7.92 -5.07
CA TYR A 503 5.56 -8.83 -4.78
C TYR A 503 6.91 -8.23 -5.21
N ARG A 504 6.95 -7.58 -6.37
CA ARG A 504 8.13 -6.84 -6.83
C ARG A 504 8.55 -5.75 -5.84
N ALA A 505 7.60 -5.03 -5.26
CA ALA A 505 7.83 -3.84 -4.45
C ALA A 505 8.27 -4.19 -3.01
N TYR A 506 7.72 -5.25 -2.40
CA TYR A 506 8.11 -5.63 -1.05
C TYR A 506 9.17 -6.75 -0.97
N ALA A 507 9.59 -7.36 -2.08
CA ALA A 507 10.70 -8.34 -2.06
C ALA A 507 11.98 -7.78 -1.42
N THR A 508 12.25 -6.48 -1.56
CA THR A 508 13.41 -5.84 -0.91
C THR A 508 13.23 -5.63 0.59
N GLN A 509 12.08 -5.98 1.16
CA GLN A 509 11.84 -5.97 2.61
C GLN A 509 12.27 -7.29 3.26
N PHE A 510 12.38 -8.35 2.47
CA PHE A 510 12.77 -9.68 2.93
C PHE A 510 14.29 -9.79 3.02
N ALA A 511 14.85 -9.18 4.06
CA ALA A 511 16.27 -9.18 4.33
C ALA A 511 16.61 -10.04 5.55
N PRO A 512 17.76 -10.74 5.59
CA PRO A 512 18.15 -11.54 6.75
C PRO A 512 18.21 -10.75 8.06
N SER A 513 18.58 -9.47 8.00
CA SER A 513 18.64 -8.59 9.17
C SER A 513 17.27 -8.08 9.64
N ALA A 514 16.20 -8.27 8.86
CA ALA A 514 14.86 -7.79 9.21
C ALA A 514 14.16 -8.76 10.18
N SER A 515 13.35 -8.19 11.08
CA SER A 515 12.41 -8.97 11.89
C SER A 515 11.16 -9.34 11.08
N ALA A 516 10.41 -10.34 11.57
CA ALA A 516 9.18 -10.78 10.93
C ALA A 516 8.12 -9.66 10.86
N GLU A 517 7.97 -8.88 11.94
CA GLU A 517 7.05 -7.74 12.03
C GLU A 517 7.42 -6.65 11.03
N ARG A 518 8.72 -6.40 10.83
CA ARG A 518 9.19 -5.44 9.83
C ARG A 518 8.89 -5.93 8.41
N MET A 519 9.08 -7.21 8.14
CA MET A 519 8.73 -7.81 6.84
C MET A 519 7.21 -7.72 6.60
N ALA A 520 6.40 -8.01 7.61
CA ALA A 520 4.94 -7.91 7.56
C ALA A 520 4.47 -6.47 7.31
N ALA A 521 5.01 -5.49 8.05
CA ALA A 521 4.73 -4.08 7.82
C ALA A 521 5.16 -3.63 6.41
N GLY A 522 6.26 -4.18 5.89
CA GLY A 522 6.70 -4.00 4.51
C GLY A 522 5.65 -4.44 3.49
N ILE A 523 5.06 -5.64 3.68
CA ILE A 523 3.97 -6.14 2.83
C ILE A 523 2.80 -5.16 2.84
N ILE A 524 2.32 -4.74 4.02
CA ILE A 524 1.17 -3.82 4.14
C ILE A 524 1.43 -2.49 3.44
N ASN A 525 2.59 -1.87 3.68
CA ASN A 525 2.89 -0.54 3.15
C ASN A 525 2.87 -0.51 1.61
N PHE A 526 3.42 -1.55 0.97
CA PHE A 526 3.43 -1.64 -0.49
C PHE A 526 2.11 -2.15 -1.06
N TYR A 527 1.38 -2.96 -0.30
CA TYR A 527 0.04 -3.39 -0.67
C TYR A 527 -0.90 -2.18 -0.72
N GLN A 528 -0.93 -1.34 0.33
CA GLN A 528 -1.73 -0.11 0.39
C GLN A 528 -1.40 0.85 -0.76
N ALA A 529 -0.12 1.02 -1.08
CA ALA A 529 0.30 1.91 -2.18
C ALA A 529 -0.14 1.41 -3.58
N GLY A 530 -0.48 0.13 -3.72
CA GLY A 530 -0.98 -0.47 -4.96
C GLY A 530 -2.49 -0.36 -5.15
N LEU A 531 -3.25 0.05 -4.13
CA LEU A 531 -4.71 0.14 -4.17
C LEU A 531 -5.18 1.50 -4.72
N ASN A 532 -6.42 1.52 -5.22
CA ASN A 532 -7.11 2.75 -5.60
C ASN A 532 -8.48 2.81 -4.93
N ASP A 533 -9.08 4.00 -4.89
CA ASP A 533 -10.36 4.25 -4.20
C ASP A 533 -11.57 3.52 -4.81
N ARG A 534 -11.39 2.78 -5.92
CA ARG A 534 -12.49 2.01 -6.55
C ARG A 534 -12.74 0.68 -5.84
N HIS A 535 -11.78 0.17 -5.06
CA HIS A 535 -11.87 -1.14 -4.43
C HIS A 535 -11.33 -1.07 -2.99
N PRO A 536 -12.20 -0.94 -1.97
CA PRO A 536 -11.77 -0.96 -0.58
C PRO A 536 -11.24 -2.36 -0.23
N ASN A 537 -10.01 -2.43 0.29
CA ASN A 537 -9.43 -3.66 0.83
C ASN A 537 -8.85 -3.38 2.22
N SER A 538 -8.74 -4.42 3.03
CA SER A 538 -8.13 -4.37 4.35
C SER A 538 -7.10 -5.48 4.46
N ILE A 539 -5.91 -5.15 4.94
CA ILE A 539 -4.85 -6.11 5.23
C ILE A 539 -4.20 -5.70 6.54
N PHE A 540 -3.87 -6.66 7.37
CA PHE A 540 -3.21 -6.43 8.66
C PHE A 540 -2.16 -7.51 8.90
N TRP A 541 -1.34 -7.28 9.93
CA TRP A 541 -0.49 -8.31 10.49
C TRP A 541 -0.74 -8.43 11.99
N ILE A 542 -0.51 -9.63 12.53
CA ILE A 542 -0.73 -9.97 13.94
C ILE A 542 0.30 -11.03 14.35
N THR A 543 0.74 -11.00 15.60
CA THR A 543 1.63 -12.04 16.16
C THR A 543 0.85 -13.25 16.65
N SER A 544 1.55 -14.40 16.75
CA SER A 544 1.02 -15.62 17.38
C SER A 544 0.50 -15.37 18.81
N GLN A 545 1.24 -14.57 19.59
CA GLN A 545 0.86 -14.23 20.96
C GLN A 545 -0.41 -13.37 21.00
N GLU A 546 -0.53 -12.36 20.14
CA GLU A 546 -1.73 -11.52 20.08
C GLU A 546 -2.97 -12.33 19.67
N ILE A 547 -2.85 -13.32 18.79
CA ILE A 547 -3.95 -14.24 18.46
C ILE A 547 -4.40 -15.00 19.73
N ALA A 548 -3.45 -15.51 20.52
CA ALA A 548 -3.75 -16.21 21.77
C ALA A 548 -4.40 -15.28 22.82
N ASP A 549 -3.92 -14.05 22.93
CA ASP A 549 -4.45 -13.04 23.85
C ASP A 549 -5.88 -12.65 23.48
N VAL A 550 -6.16 -12.42 22.20
CA VAL A 550 -7.51 -12.15 21.69
C VAL A 550 -8.43 -13.33 21.96
N ALA A 551 -8.00 -14.56 21.69
CA ALA A 551 -8.79 -15.75 21.97
C ALA A 551 -9.09 -15.90 23.48
N GLY A 552 -8.11 -15.64 24.34
CA GLY A 552 -8.30 -15.62 25.79
C GLY A 552 -9.31 -14.57 26.25
N ALA A 553 -9.24 -13.36 25.68
CA ALA A 553 -10.20 -12.29 25.97
C ALA A 553 -11.63 -12.65 25.51
N VAL A 554 -11.78 -13.29 24.35
CA VAL A 554 -13.08 -13.77 23.84
C VAL A 554 -13.64 -14.87 24.74
N ASN A 555 -12.81 -15.81 25.20
CA ASN A 555 -13.24 -16.86 26.14
C ASN A 555 -13.71 -16.26 27.47
N ASN A 556 -12.95 -15.33 28.05
CA ASN A 556 -13.34 -14.65 29.30
C ASN A 556 -14.67 -13.89 29.16
N LEU A 557 -14.91 -13.27 27.99
CA LEU A 557 -16.19 -12.64 27.70
C LEU A 557 -17.32 -13.68 27.61
N GLY A 558 -17.07 -14.82 26.95
CA GLY A 558 -18.01 -15.93 26.87
C GLY A 558 -18.40 -16.48 28.25
N ASP A 559 -17.41 -16.69 29.13
CA ASP A 559 -17.62 -17.13 30.51
C ASP A 559 -18.43 -16.10 31.29
N ALA A 560 -18.06 -14.82 31.21
CA ALA A 560 -18.78 -13.75 31.91
C ALA A 560 -20.24 -13.59 31.43
N LEU A 561 -20.48 -13.77 30.13
CA LEU A 561 -21.84 -13.78 29.58
C LEU A 561 -22.63 -14.99 30.06
N THR A 562 -21.99 -16.17 30.14
CA THR A 562 -22.62 -17.40 30.63
C THR A 562 -22.96 -17.29 32.12
N ASP A 563 -22.06 -16.77 32.94
CA ASP A 563 -22.28 -16.55 34.38
C ASP A 563 -23.38 -15.51 34.67
N ALA A 564 -23.58 -14.55 33.77
CA ALA A 564 -24.64 -13.56 33.88
C ALA A 564 -26.04 -14.11 33.52
N LEU A 565 -26.13 -15.32 32.96
CA LEU A 565 -27.41 -15.93 32.63
C LEU A 565 -28.17 -16.37 33.89
N PRO A 566 -29.49 -16.11 33.98
CA PRO A 566 -30.30 -16.72 35.03
C PRO A 566 -30.23 -18.24 34.97
N ALA A 567 -30.21 -18.90 36.13
CA ALA A 567 -30.18 -20.36 36.22
C ALA A 567 -31.26 -21.01 35.33
N GLY A 568 -30.84 -21.80 34.34
CA GLY A 568 -31.72 -22.50 33.40
C GLY A 568 -31.97 -21.77 32.07
N ALA A 569 -31.37 -20.59 31.85
CA ALA A 569 -31.44 -19.88 30.56
C ALA A 569 -30.45 -20.43 29.52
N ASP A 570 -29.39 -21.10 29.97
CA ASP A 570 -28.41 -21.85 29.19
C ASP A 570 -29.09 -22.92 28.32
N ALA A 571 -30.13 -23.58 28.83
CA ALA A 571 -30.97 -24.52 28.06
C ALA A 571 -31.85 -23.84 26.99
N GLN A 572 -32.18 -22.55 27.14
CA GLN A 572 -32.94 -21.80 26.13
C GLN A 572 -32.03 -21.29 25.01
N ILE A 573 -30.79 -20.93 25.31
CA ILE A 573 -29.79 -20.47 24.33
C ILE A 573 -29.27 -21.64 23.48
N LEU A 574 -28.99 -22.79 24.09
CA LEU A 574 -28.66 -24.03 23.38
C LEU A 574 -29.76 -24.47 22.41
N ASN A 575 -31.03 -24.19 22.73
CA ASN A 575 -32.17 -24.50 21.87
C ASN A 575 -32.52 -23.38 20.87
N ALA A 576 -31.93 -22.19 20.98
CA ALA A 576 -32.15 -21.07 20.06
C ALA A 576 -31.14 -21.05 18.89
N THR A 577 -30.10 -21.89 18.97
CA THR A 577 -29.07 -22.09 17.92
C THR A 577 -29.30 -23.37 17.09
N LEU A 578 -30.33 -24.15 17.43
CA LEU A 578 -30.94 -25.21 16.62
C LEU A 578 -32.21 -24.67 15.94
#